data_AF-A0A5Q0TQ08-F1
#
_entry.id   AF-A0A5Q0TQ08-F1
#
_cell.length_a   1.000
_cell.length_b   1.000
_cell.length_c   1.000
_cell.angle_alpha   90.00
_cell.angle_beta   90.00
_cell.angle_gamma   90.00
#
_symmetry.space_group_name_H-M   'P 1'
#
loop_
_entity.id
_entity.type
_entity.pdbx_description
1 polymer ?
#
loop_
_entity_poly.entity_id
_entity_poly.type
_entity_poly.pdbx_seq_one_letter_code
_entity_poly.pdbx_strand_id
1 'polypeptide(L)'
;MASNKFFLYFGVILAIIGIILIAAGTTTVTYPSEVYDINGMTLAGYFNTPNYFWNFLGLAILLFGAGSLMSYAELRRKEGNKK
;
A
#
# COMPACT_ATOMS: atom_id res chain seq x y z
N MET A 1 -10.42 -26.23 -0.01
CA MET A 1 -11.06 -25.11 0.71
C MET A 1 -10.00 -24.46 1.59
N ALA A 2 -9.75 -23.15 1.46
CA ALA A 2 -8.88 -22.46 2.40
C ALA A 2 -9.50 -22.51 3.81
N SER A 3 -8.70 -22.83 4.82
CA SER A 3 -9.14 -22.80 6.22
C SER A 3 -9.64 -21.40 6.59
N ASN A 4 -10.70 -21.24 7.38
CA ASN A 4 -11.17 -19.91 7.80
C ASN A 4 -10.05 -19.08 8.45
N LYS A 5 -9.13 -19.73 9.17
CA LYS A 5 -7.96 -19.07 9.77
C LYS A 5 -6.97 -18.53 8.73
N PHE A 6 -6.98 -19.04 7.50
CA PHE A 6 -6.17 -18.51 6.40
C PHE A 6 -6.50 -17.04 6.13
N PHE A 7 -7.80 -16.69 5.96
CA PHE A 7 -8.21 -15.31 5.69
C PHE A 7 -7.85 -14.35 6.84
N LEU A 8 -7.86 -14.85 8.07
CA LEU A 8 -7.41 -14.08 9.23
C LEU A 8 -5.89 -13.81 9.15
N TYR A 9 -5.06 -14.85 9.06
CA TYR A 9 -3.60 -14.69 9.06
C TYR A 9 -3.11 -13.92 7.82
N PHE A 10 -3.65 -14.25 6.64
CA PHE A 10 -3.35 -13.55 5.41
C PHE A 10 -3.73 -12.07 5.50
N GLY A 11 -4.93 -11.77 6.01
CA GLY A 11 -5.40 -10.39 6.18
C GLY A 11 -4.53 -9.57 7.12
N VAL A 12 -4.15 -10.13 8.28
CA VAL A 12 -3.25 -9.46 9.25
C VAL A 12 -1.88 -9.20 8.64
N ILE A 13 -1.28 -10.19 7.97
CA ILE A 13 0.03 -10.05 7.34
C ILE A 13 0.01 -8.94 6.28
N LEU A 14 -1.01 -8.94 5.41
CA LEU A 14 -1.15 -7.89 4.40
C LEU A 14 -1.37 -6.51 5.04
N ALA A 15 -2.16 -6.39 6.11
CA ALA A 15 -2.34 -5.11 6.78
C ALA A 15 -1.03 -4.56 7.35
N ILE A 16 -0.21 -5.41 7.98
CA ILE A 16 1.11 -5.02 8.50
C ILE A 16 2.03 -4.58 7.37
N ILE A 17 2.12 -5.34 6.28
CA ILE A 17 2.95 -4.99 5.11
C ILE A 17 2.47 -3.66 4.51
N GLY A 18 1.16 -3.48 4.37
CA GLY A 18 0.57 -2.25 3.86
C GLY A 18 0.96 -1.02 4.69
N ILE A 19 0.88 -1.12 6.03
CA ILE A 19 1.28 -0.03 6.93
C ILE A 19 2.77 0.30 6.78
N ILE A 20 3.64 -0.71 6.71
CA ILE A 20 5.08 -0.51 6.54
C ILE A 20 5.38 0.22 5.22
N LEU A 21 4.71 -0.15 4.14
CA LEU A 21 4.89 0.47 2.83
C LEU A 21 4.32 1.90 2.77
N ILE A 22 3.19 2.17 3.43
CA ILE A 22 2.66 3.54 3.57
C ILE A 22 3.66 4.41 4.34
N ALA A 23 4.25 3.89 5.41
CA ALA A 23 5.29 4.59 6.17
C ALA A 23 6.52 4.88 5.29
N ALA A 24 6.98 3.92 4.49
CA ALA A 24 8.02 4.14 3.50
C ALA A 24 7.63 5.20 2.45
N GLY A 25 6.36 5.26 2.07
CA GLY A 25 5.81 6.29 1.17
C GLY A 25 5.77 7.70 1.73
N THR A 26 6.02 7.90 3.03
CA THR A 26 6.19 9.24 3.62
C THR A 26 7.57 9.84 3.35
N THR A 27 8.51 9.04 2.85
CA THR A 27 9.83 9.50 2.42
C THR A 27 9.75 10.28 1.10
N THR A 28 10.79 11.04 0.81
CA THR A 28 10.94 11.74 -0.47
C THR A 28 11.97 11.04 -1.35
N VAL A 29 11.78 11.17 -2.66
CA VAL A 29 12.76 10.73 -3.67
C VAL A 29 13.37 11.95 -4.31
N THR A 30 14.70 11.95 -4.36
CA THR A 30 15.48 12.99 -5.02
C THR A 30 15.63 12.64 -6.50
N TYR A 31 15.34 13.58 -7.38
CA TYR A 31 15.49 13.42 -8.82
C TYR A 31 16.18 14.65 -9.44
N PRO A 32 16.97 14.46 -10.51
CA PRO A 32 17.46 15.58 -11.31
C PRO A 32 16.27 16.25 -12.00
N SER A 33 16.21 17.58 -11.98
CA SER A 33 15.23 18.33 -12.77
C SER A 33 15.95 19.09 -13.88
N GLU A 34 15.28 19.15 -15.02
CA GLU A 34 15.72 19.96 -16.15
C GLU A 34 14.95 21.28 -16.12
N VAL A 35 15.63 22.40 -16.34
CA VAL A 35 15.01 23.71 -16.50
C VAL A 35 15.21 24.14 -17.94
N TYR A 36 14.09 24.47 -18.59
CA TYR A 36 14.07 25.01 -19.95
C TYR A 36 14.08 26.53 -19.86
N ASP A 37 15.08 27.14 -20.49
CA ASP A 37 15.16 28.58 -20.67
C ASP A 37 15.35 28.90 -22.17
N ILE A 38 15.33 30.19 -22.52
CA ILE A 38 15.45 30.72 -23.89
C ILE A 38 16.73 30.21 -24.58
N ASN A 39 17.78 29.87 -23.80
CA ASN A 39 19.07 29.39 -24.28
C ASN A 39 19.22 27.85 -24.30
N GLY A 40 18.14 27.10 -24.07
CA GLY A 40 18.14 25.63 -24.12
C GLY A 40 17.85 24.97 -22.78
N MET A 41 18.19 23.68 -22.68
CA MET A 41 17.93 22.85 -21.51
C MET A 41 19.17 22.75 -20.65
N THR A 42 19.06 23.15 -19.38
CA THR A 42 20.14 22.99 -18.40
C THR A 42 19.71 22.06 -17.28
N LEU A 43 20.65 21.22 -16.84
CA LEU A 43 20.45 20.38 -15.67
C LEU A 43 20.43 21.28 -14.43
N ALA A 44 19.27 21.44 -13.82
CA ALA A 44 19.12 22.19 -12.59
C ALA A 44 19.48 21.33 -11.36
N GLY A 45 19.46 21.96 -10.18
CA GLY A 45 19.68 21.27 -8.92
C GLY A 45 18.68 20.14 -8.67
N TYR A 46 18.99 19.30 -7.68
CA TYR A 46 18.12 18.20 -7.29
C TYR A 46 16.82 18.69 -6.66
N PHE A 47 15.69 18.09 -7.07
CA PHE A 47 14.38 18.29 -6.46
C PHE A 47 13.95 17.07 -5.68
N ASN A 48 13.12 17.28 -4.66
CA ASN A 48 12.53 16.21 -3.86
C ASN A 48 11.04 16.15 -4.14
N THR A 49 10.52 14.96 -4.42
CA THR A 49 9.08 14.69 -4.52
C THR A 49 8.68 13.66 -3.46
N PRO A 50 7.48 13.73 -2.88
CA PRO A 50 6.94 12.65 -2.07
C PRO A 50 6.94 11.32 -2.83
N ASN A 51 7.18 10.22 -2.13
CA ASN A 51 7.19 8.88 -2.73
C ASN A 51 5.76 8.32 -2.88
N TYR A 52 5.06 8.80 -3.91
CA TYR A 52 3.67 8.40 -4.19
C TYR A 52 3.53 6.92 -4.55
N PHE A 53 4.57 6.29 -5.12
CA PHE A 53 4.53 4.88 -5.50
C PHE A 53 4.37 3.98 -4.28
N TRP A 54 5.23 4.13 -3.26
CA TRP A 54 5.13 3.32 -2.04
C TRP A 54 3.86 3.63 -1.24
N ASN A 55 3.41 4.89 -1.26
CA ASN A 55 2.16 5.28 -0.61
C ASN A 55 0.96 4.57 -1.25
N PHE A 56 0.85 4.60 -2.58
CA PHE A 56 -0.21 3.93 -3.34
C PHE A 56 -0.16 2.40 -3.18
N LEU A 57 1.03 1.80 -3.33
CA LEU A 57 1.21 0.36 -3.20
C LEU A 57 0.86 -0.12 -1.78
N GLY A 58 1.32 0.61 -0.76
CA GLY A 58 1.01 0.30 0.63
C GLY A 58 -0.48 0.41 0.93
N LEU A 59 -1.16 1.44 0.41
CA LEU A 59 -2.62 1.57 0.54
C LEU A 59 -3.36 0.40 -0.12
N ALA A 60 -2.98 0.02 -1.34
CA ALA A 60 -3.59 -1.11 -2.04
C ALA A 60 -3.46 -2.40 -1.22
N ILE A 61 -2.26 -2.71 -0.73
CA ILE A 61 -1.99 -3.91 0.08
C ILE A 61 -2.77 -3.89 1.40
N LEU A 62 -2.86 -2.72 2.06
CA LEU A 62 -3.66 -2.55 3.27
C LEU A 62 -5.16 -2.85 3.02
N LEU A 63 -5.70 -2.35 1.91
CA LEU A 63 -7.10 -2.60 1.52
C LEU A 63 -7.37 -4.08 1.20
N PHE A 64 -6.42 -4.78 0.55
CA PHE A 64 -6.50 -6.23 0.38
C PHE A 64 -6.51 -6.96 1.73
N GLY A 65 -5.67 -6.54 2.68
CA GLY A 65 -5.67 -7.08 4.04
C GLY A 65 -7.02 -6.89 4.74
N ALA A 66 -7.58 -5.68 4.69
CA ALA A 66 -8.90 -5.38 5.23
C ALA A 66 -10.01 -6.23 4.56
N GLY A 67 -9.98 -6.38 3.23
CA GLY A 67 -10.90 -7.24 2.49
C GLY A 67 -10.86 -8.71 2.93
N SER A 68 -9.67 -9.25 3.19
CA SER A 68 -9.49 -10.60 3.71
C SER A 68 -10.08 -10.75 5.12
N LEU A 69 -9.88 -9.76 6.00
CA LEU A 69 -10.44 -9.76 7.36
C LEU A 69 -11.97 -9.68 7.35
N MET A 70 -12.54 -8.84 6.48
CA MET A 70 -14.00 -8.78 6.27
C MET A 70 -14.55 -10.12 5.79
N SER A 71 -13.84 -10.79 4.86
CA SER A 71 -14.22 -12.11 4.38
C SER A 71 -14.20 -13.16 5.50
N TYR A 72 -13.19 -13.12 6.38
CA TYR A 72 -13.14 -13.98 7.56
C TYR A 72 -14.33 -13.75 8.51
N ALA A 73 -14.66 -12.48 8.79
CA ALA A 73 -15.79 -12.12 9.65
C ALA A 73 -17.11 -12.65 9.09
N GLU A 74 -17.32 -12.52 7.77
CA GLU A 74 -18.52 -13.00 7.10
C GLU A 74 -18.64 -14.53 7.13
N LEU A 75 -17.54 -15.25 6.87
CA LEU A 75 -17.52 -16.72 6.93
C LEU A 75 -17.86 -17.23 8.33
N ARG A 76 -17.28 -16.61 9.37
CA ARG A 76 -17.56 -16.96 10.77
C ARG A 76 -19.02 -16.68 11.15
N ARG A 77 -19.61 -15.59 10.64
CA ARG A 77 -21.03 -15.27 10.85
C ARG A 77 -21.93 -16.34 10.22
N LYS A 78 -21.62 -16.79 9.00
CA LYS A 78 -22.37 -17.85 8.31
C LYS A 78 -22.29 -19.21 9.02
N GLU A 79 -21.17 -19.52 9.65
CA GLU A 79 -21.04 -20.74 10.48
C GLU A 79 -21.88 -20.68 11.75
N GLY A 80 -21.95 -19.51 12.39
CA GLY A 80 -22.79 -19.29 13.57
C GLY A 80 -24.29 -19.42 13.29
N ASN A 81 -24.75 -18.98 12.10
CA ASN A 81 -26.15 -19.05 11.68
C ASN A 81 -26.60 -20.43 11.16
N LYS A 82 -25.69 -21.40 11.02
CA LYS A 82 -26.01 -22.79 10.62
C LYS A 82 -26.26 -23.72 11.82
N LYS A 83 -26.20 -23.20 13.04
CA LYS A 83 -26.64 -23.88 14.27
C LYS A 83 -28.03 -23.40 14.64
#